data_AF-A0A4P7IHK9-F1
#
_entry.id   AF-A0A4P7IHK9-F1
#
_cell.length_a   1.000
_cell.length_b   1.000
_cell.length_c   1.000
_cell.angle_alpha   90.00
_cell.angle_beta   90.00
_cell.angle_gamma   90.00
#
_symmetry.space_group_name_H-M   'P 1'
#
loop_
_entity.id
_entity.type
_entity.pdbx_description
1 polymer ?
#
loop_
_entity_poly.entity_id
_entity_poly.type
_entity_poly.pdbx_seq_one_letter_code
_entity_poly.pdbx_strand_id
1 'polypeptide(L)'
;MSSEMSGMAGRLRQVEESTRAALQQRERMVSQGAIELYPESTRLPVPVPRRGRMFIRHGEGHGAFSDVTLTSPPRAGEVAPA
;
A
#
# COMPACT_ATOMS: atom_id res chain seq x y z
N MET A 1 -19.84 24.80 31.56
CA MET A 1 -19.65 25.63 30.36
C MET A 1 -18.19 26.05 30.12
N SER A 2 -17.36 26.34 31.14
CA SER A 2 -15.96 26.76 30.91
C SER A 2 -14.98 25.62 30.57
N SER A 3 -15.20 24.40 31.09
CA SER A 3 -14.33 23.24 30.85
C SER A 3 -14.43 22.66 29.43
N GLU A 4 -15.63 22.68 28.85
CA GLU A 4 -15.88 22.16 27.49
C GLU A 4 -15.24 23.04 26.42
N MET A 5 -15.28 24.37 26.60
CA MET A 5 -14.59 25.32 25.72
C MET A 5 -13.06 25.18 25.82
N SER A 6 -12.53 24.97 27.03
CA SER A 6 -11.10 24.71 27.24
C SER A 6 -10.65 23.39 26.59
N GLY A 7 -11.47 22.34 26.69
CA GLY A 7 -11.23 21.06 26.01
C GLY A 7 -11.26 21.19 24.48
N MET A 8 -12.17 22.00 23.93
CA MET A 8 -12.26 22.24 22.48
C MET A 8 -11.07 23.06 21.96
N ALA A 9 -10.62 24.07 22.71
CA ALA A 9 -9.42 24.84 22.37
C ALA A 9 -8.15 23.97 22.37
N GLY A 10 -8.05 23.01 23.30
CA GLY A 10 -6.95 22.02 23.31
C GLY A 10 -6.96 21.12 22.09
N ARG A 11 -8.13 20.63 21.67
CA ARG A 11 -8.28 19.79 20.46
C ARG A 11 -7.94 20.55 19.18
N LEU A 12 -8.32 21.82 19.09
CA LEU A 12 -7.97 22.66 17.93
C LEU A 12 -6.46 22.85 17.80
N ARG A 13 -5.76 23.12 18.92
CA ARG A 13 -4.29 23.19 18.91
C ARG A 13 -3.64 21.88 18.49
N GLN A 14 -4.17 20.75 18.97
CA GLN A 14 -3.66 19.43 18.59
C GLN A 14 -3.82 19.15 17.09
N VAL A 15 -4.94 19.58 16.49
CA VAL A 15 -5.16 19.47 15.04
C VAL A 15 -4.20 20.36 14.26
N GLU A 16 -3.99 21.60 14.71
CA GLU A 16 -3.05 22.53 14.08
C GLU A 16 -1.60 22.01 14.14
N GLU A 17 -1.17 21.47 15.27
CA GLU A 17 0.16 20.87 15.46
C GLU A 17 0.35 19.63 14.59
N SER A 18 -0.65 18.74 14.53
CA SER A 18 -0.62 17.56 13.66
C SER A 18 -0.56 17.95 12.18
N THR A 19 -1.34 18.95 11.78
CA THR A 19 -1.35 19.46 10.40
C THR A 19 0.01 20.09 10.05
N ARG A 20 0.60 20.87 10.95
CA ARG A 20 1.93 21.46 10.78
C ARG A 20 3.01 20.38 10.66
N ALA A 21 2.96 19.33 11.47
CA ALA A 21 3.91 18.22 11.39
C ALA A 21 3.80 17.46 10.06
N ALA A 22 2.56 17.22 9.58
CA ALA A 22 2.31 16.58 8.29
C ALA A 22 2.83 17.41 7.11
N LEU A 23 2.65 18.74 7.15
CA LEU A 23 3.17 19.65 6.14
C LEU A 23 4.70 19.67 6.12
N GLN A 24 5.36 19.70 7.29
CA GLN A 24 6.82 19.65 7.38
C GLN A 24 7.39 18.31 6.87
N GLN A 25 6.71 17.19 7.12
CA GLN A 25 7.10 15.89 6.57
C GLN A 25 6.96 15.88 5.04
N ARG A 26 5.90 16.50 4.50
CA ARG A 26 5.70 16.64 3.06
C ARG A 26 6.76 17.53 2.42
N GLU A 27 7.13 18.65 3.04
CA GLU A 27 8.22 19.53 2.58
C GLU A 27 9.57 18.83 2.59
N ARG A 28 9.86 18.00 3.59
CA ARG A 28 11.04 17.14 3.62
C ARG A 28 11.03 16.10 2.50
N MET A 29 9.88 15.47 2.22
CA MET A 29 9.74 14.55 1.08
C MET A 29 9.95 15.26 -0.27
N VAL A 30 9.42 16.48 -0.44
CA VAL A 30 9.61 17.28 -1.66
C VAL A 30 11.06 17.73 -1.83
N SER A 31 11.78 18.00 -0.72
CA SER A 31 13.18 18.43 -0.75
C SER A 31 14.18 17.27 -0.90
N GLN A 32 13.81 16.05 -0.49
CA GLN A 32 14.63 14.84 -0.64
C GLN A 32 14.42 14.09 -1.96
N GLY A 33 13.56 14.60 -2.82
CA GLY A 33 13.32 14.03 -4.12
C GLY A 33 12.28 14.86 -4.84
N ALA A 34 12.75 15.82 -5.64
CA ALA A 34 12.12 15.97 -6.94
C ALA A 34 12.03 14.55 -7.50
N ILE A 35 10.81 14.02 -7.58
CA ILE A 35 10.57 12.83 -8.39
C ILE A 35 10.90 13.32 -9.79
N GLU A 36 12.16 13.15 -10.20
CA GLU A 36 12.56 13.25 -11.58
C GLU A 36 11.69 12.22 -12.28
N LEU A 37 10.60 12.71 -12.87
CA LEU A 37 9.77 11.96 -13.80
C LEU A 37 10.63 11.77 -15.04
N TYR A 38 11.61 10.87 -14.93
CA TYR A 38 12.27 10.32 -16.09
C TYR A 38 11.15 9.79 -16.99
N PRO A 39 11.07 10.20 -18.27
CA PRO A 39 10.10 9.65 -19.21
C PRO A 39 10.53 8.24 -19.66
N GLU A 40 11.16 7.47 -18.79
CA GLU A 40 11.20 6.02 -18.89
C GLU A 40 9.77 5.58 -18.61
N SER A 41 9.05 5.23 -19.66
CA SER A 41 7.68 4.75 -19.59
C SER A 41 7.56 3.72 -18.46
N THR A 42 7.01 4.12 -17.31
CA THR A 42 6.63 3.18 -16.26
C THR A 42 5.49 2.37 -16.84
N ARG A 43 5.84 1.33 -17.60
CA ARG A 43 4.94 0.26 -17.96
C ARG A 43 4.62 -0.42 -16.64
N LEU A 44 3.65 0.13 -15.91
CA LEU A 44 3.02 -0.56 -14.80
C LEU A 44 2.58 -1.90 -15.39
N PRO A 45 3.16 -3.03 -14.94
CA PRO A 45 2.83 -4.31 -15.53
C PRO A 45 1.34 -4.52 -15.30
N VAL A 46 0.56 -4.44 -16.39
CA VAL A 46 -0.86 -4.78 -16.37
C VAL A 46 -0.91 -6.23 -15.92
N PRO A 47 -1.59 -6.54 -14.80
CA PRO A 47 -1.56 -7.89 -14.30
C PRO A 47 -2.26 -8.82 -15.30
N VAL A 48 -1.48 -9.72 -15.90
CA VAL A 48 -1.99 -10.71 -16.84
C VAL A 48 -2.52 -11.90 -16.03
N PRO A 49 -3.81 -12.27 -16.15
CA PRO A 49 -4.34 -13.45 -15.50
C PRO A 49 -3.57 -14.69 -15.91
N ARG A 50 -3.04 -15.43 -14.92
CA ARG A 50 -2.27 -16.66 -15.15
C ARG A 50 -2.81 -17.81 -14.33
N ARG A 51 -2.68 -19.03 -14.84
CA ARG A 51 -3.10 -20.24 -14.13
C ARG A 51 -2.06 -20.61 -13.07
N GLY A 52 -2.53 -20.86 -11.86
CA GLY A 52 -1.74 -21.39 -10.76
C GLY A 52 -2.46 -22.56 -10.11
N ARG A 53 -1.74 -23.30 -9.28
CA ARG A 53 -2.30 -24.41 -8.50
C ARG A 53 -1.97 -24.18 -7.03
N MET A 54 -2.99 -24.15 -6.19
CA MET A 54 -2.84 -23.92 -4.75
C MET A 54 -3.21 -25.18 -3.99
N PHE A 55 -2.40 -25.54 -2.99
CA PHE A 55 -2.75 -26.60 -2.05
C PHE A 55 -3.50 -25.99 -0.86
N ILE A 56 -4.72 -26.45 -0.64
CA ILE A 56 -5.59 -26.03 0.47
C ILE A 56 -5.53 -27.11 1.53
N ARG A 57 -4.98 -26.79 2.70
CA ARG A 57 -5.01 -27.67 3.87
C ARG A 57 -6.35 -27.54 4.58
N HIS A 58 -6.96 -28.67 4.89
CA HIS A 58 -8.07 -28.78 5.82
C HIS A 58 -7.55 -29.26 7.18
N GLY A 59 -8.41 -29.23 8.21
CA GLY A 59 -8.10 -29.81 9.51
C GLY A 59 -7.70 -31.29 9.40
N GLU A 60 -7.07 -31.82 10.45
CA GLU A 60 -6.77 -33.25 10.59
C GLU A 60 -5.76 -33.79 9.56
N GLY A 61 -4.92 -32.93 8.98
CA GLY A 61 -3.83 -33.35 8.09
C GLY A 61 -4.24 -33.59 6.64
N HIS A 62 -5.49 -33.32 6.28
CA HIS A 62 -6.01 -33.49 4.93
C HIS A 62 -5.83 -32.22 4.10
N GLY A 63 -5.90 -32.34 2.77
CA GLY A 63 -5.87 -31.19 1.87
C GLY A 63 -6.11 -31.57 0.42
N ALA A 64 -6.41 -30.58 -0.40
CA ALA A 64 -6.68 -30.75 -1.81
C ALA A 64 -5.99 -29.67 -2.63
N PHE A 65 -5.65 -30.00 -3.88
CA PHE A 65 -5.21 -29.01 -4.84
C PHE A 65 -6.41 -28.37 -5.53
N SER A 66 -6.36 -27.05 -5.70
CA SER A 66 -7.32 -26.27 -6.47
C SER A 66 -6.62 -25.45 -7.54
N ASP A 67 -7.22 -25.41 -8.73
CA ASP A 67 -6.75 -24.55 -9.81
C ASP A 67 -7.27 -23.12 -9.56
N VAL A 68 -6.38 -22.14 -9.62
CA VAL A 68 -6.67 -20.75 -9.33
C VAL A 68 -6.17 -19.85 -10.45
N THR A 69 -6.85 -18.71 -10.62
CA THR A 69 -6.38 -17.64 -11.51
C THR A 69 -5.66 -16.59 -10.67
N LEU A 70 -4.36 -16.41 -10.92
CA LEU A 70 -3.54 -15.41 -10.27
C LEU A 70 -3.56 -14.13 -11.10
N THR A 71 -3.92 -13.03 -10.47
CA THR A 71 -3.88 -11.68 -11.05
C THR A 71 -2.81 -10.81 -10.38
N SER A 72 -1.98 -11.38 -9.51
CA SER A 72 -0.84 -10.66 -8.94
C SER A 72 0.33 -10.65 -9.94
N PRO A 73 1.24 -9.66 -9.85
CA PRO A 73 2.50 -9.68 -10.59
C PRO A 73 3.27 -11.00 -10.36
N PRO A 74 4.06 -11.46 -11.35
CA PRO A 74 4.90 -12.64 -11.19
C PRO A 74 5.91 -12.43 -10.06
N ARG A 75 6.22 -13.50 -9.33
CA ARG A 75 7.28 -13.46 -8.31
C ARG A 75 8.64 -13.42 -8.99
N ALA A 76 9.65 -12.88 -8.30
CA ALA A 76 11.02 -12.89 -8.80
C ALA A 76 11.47 -14.35 -9.06
N GLY A 77 11.86 -14.65 -10.30
CA GLY A 77 12.25 -15.99 -10.75
C GLY A 77 11.12 -16.83 -11.36
N GLU A 78 9.89 -16.31 -11.41
CA GLU A 78 8.78 -16.97 -12.07
C GLU A 78 8.73 -16.57 -13.55
N VAL A 79 9.01 -17.53 -14.44
CA VAL A 79 8.98 -17.30 -15.88
C VAL A 79 7.52 -17.16 -16.31
N ALA A 80 7.13 -15.98 -16.79
CA ALA A 80 5.85 -15.79 -17.42
C ALA A 80 5.79 -16.69 -18.67
N PRO A 81 4.74 -17.50 -18.86
CA PRO A 81 4.60 -18.26 -20.10
C PRO A 81 4.52 -17.29 -21.28
N ALA A 82 5.23 -17.62 -22.37
CA ALA A 82 5.33 -16.84 -23.59
C ALA A 82 3.97 -16.67 -24.30
#